data_AF-A0AAN6DP55-F1
#
_entry.id   AF-A0AAN6DP55-F1
#
_cell.length_a   1.000
_cell.length_b   1.000
_cell.length_c   1.000
_cell.angle_alpha   90.00
_cell.angle_beta   90.00
_cell.angle_gamma   90.00
#
_symmetry.space_group_name_H-M   'P 1'
#
loop_
_entity.id
_entity.type
_entity.pdbx_description
1 polymer ?
#
loop_
_entity_poly.entity_id
_entity_poly.type
_entity_poly.pdbx_seq_one_letter_code
_entity_poly.pdbx_strand_id
1 'polypeptide(L)'
;MNSFNMHLPIFHIPTFDLASNPSPLILAMCAIGALLLLDRPNAGLLYSLSRKALRYKHQRAELELPSVFWDWSRPCEEEVPPAWSPLWDTQTDLLLTYFGAFCGDPEAVVRTMEEIGSLSCTYRLRQAELGPSSLTAKPTTWNSWAERECTKRLLCGIFIISSLLTITYGICPGFSVFQHGDLEMPGEQSLWDASTEVEWLERKRNLEQDDAPAVTLRLAVRWALDGQSPDSLEHTRCSRWSPFMATVTMHGVNTLVYHVADFTHPQDVSPDTHPLHGTPKSHVVSHMEDALGRCYDMIVSARNGSSSVSGDAKSPLLFNSLALLRVCYIRAFTNINSMDRNILLRRSRSEMLEAIRQYAVKPVPRSALLARVVAHVPWKPSRSPLEQGLCCYKRPLR
;
A
#
# COMPACT_ATOMS: atom_id res chain seq x y z
N MET A 1 15.20 3.63 -10.27
CA MET A 1 14.38 2.50 -9.80
C MET A 1 14.65 2.11 -8.35
N ASN A 2 15.91 1.96 -7.95
CA ASN A 2 16.28 1.57 -6.57
C ASN A 2 15.61 2.44 -5.49
N SER A 3 15.53 3.76 -5.70
CA SER A 3 14.82 4.68 -4.81
C SER A 3 13.34 4.33 -4.60
N PHE A 4 12.63 3.93 -5.66
CA PHE A 4 11.23 3.54 -5.57
C PHE A 4 11.07 2.16 -4.93
N ASN A 5 11.87 1.18 -5.36
CA ASN A 5 11.75 -0.21 -4.90
C ASN A 5 12.03 -0.35 -3.39
N MET A 6 12.79 0.56 -2.78
CA MET A 6 12.97 0.63 -1.32
C MET A 6 11.67 1.00 -0.56
N HIS A 7 10.76 1.74 -1.18
CA HIS A 7 9.47 2.12 -0.58
C HIS A 7 8.33 1.17 -0.98
N LEU A 8 8.44 0.54 -2.15
CA LEU A 8 7.47 -0.41 -2.68
C LEU A 8 8.19 -1.53 -3.45
N PRO A 9 8.68 -2.59 -2.77
CA PRO A 9 9.52 -3.63 -3.36
C PRO A 9 8.71 -4.60 -4.23
N ILE A 10 8.25 -4.15 -5.40
CA ILE A 10 7.46 -4.97 -6.34
C ILE A 10 8.31 -5.62 -7.43
N PHE A 11 9.61 -5.33 -7.47
CA PHE A 11 10.59 -5.94 -8.36
C PHE A 11 11.70 -6.61 -7.57
N HIS A 12 11.96 -7.88 -7.85
CA HIS A 12 13.12 -8.57 -7.35
C HIS A 12 14.34 -8.22 -8.22
N ILE A 13 15.08 -7.19 -7.81
CA ILE A 13 16.20 -6.64 -8.59
C ILE A 13 17.21 -7.70 -9.07
N PRO A 14 17.60 -8.71 -8.26
CA PRO A 14 18.57 -9.71 -8.69
C PRO A 14 18.12 -10.58 -9.87
N THR A 15 16.81 -10.83 -10.00
CA THR A 15 16.25 -11.65 -11.10
C THR A 15 15.60 -10.79 -12.19
N PHE A 16 15.59 -9.47 -12.04
CA PHE A 16 14.93 -8.57 -12.97
C PHE A 16 15.85 -8.25 -14.15
N ASP A 17 15.48 -8.71 -15.34
CA ASP A 17 16.18 -8.40 -16.59
C ASP A 17 15.44 -7.32 -17.39
N LEU A 18 16.15 -6.24 -17.72
CA LEU A 18 15.61 -5.12 -18.50
C LEU A 18 15.32 -5.51 -19.96
N ALA A 19 16.11 -6.41 -20.55
CA ALA A 19 16.04 -6.73 -21.97
C ALA A 19 14.82 -7.59 -22.33
N SER A 20 14.40 -8.48 -21.43
CA SER A 20 13.21 -9.32 -21.58
C SER A 20 11.89 -8.61 -21.32
N ASN A 21 11.91 -7.41 -20.71
CA ASN A 21 10.70 -6.71 -20.30
C ASN A 21 10.16 -5.74 -21.37
N PRO A 22 8.83 -5.66 -21.59
CA PRO A 22 8.26 -4.79 -22.61
C PRO A 22 8.44 -3.29 -22.37
N SER A 23 8.47 -2.52 -23.45
CA SER A 23 8.65 -1.06 -23.40
C SER A 23 7.66 -0.29 -22.50
N PRO A 24 6.36 -0.66 -22.35
CA PRO A 24 5.48 0.05 -21.42
C PRO A 24 6.00 0.06 -19.99
N LEU A 25 6.50 -1.09 -19.50
CA LEU A 25 7.05 -1.23 -18.16
C LEU A 25 8.32 -0.38 -18.00
N ILE A 26 9.25 -0.49 -18.94
CA ILE A 26 10.50 0.26 -18.91
C ILE A 26 10.24 1.78 -18.90
N LEU A 27 9.33 2.25 -19.74
CA LEU A 27 8.93 3.66 -19.78
C LEU A 27 8.26 4.11 -18.47
N ALA A 28 7.43 3.27 -17.84
CA ALA A 28 6.84 3.58 -16.53
C ALA A 28 7.90 3.68 -15.42
N MET A 29 8.87 2.75 -15.41
CA MET A 29 10.00 2.80 -14.47
C MET A 29 10.84 4.08 -14.65
N CYS A 30 11.09 4.47 -15.90
CA CYS A 30 11.77 5.73 -16.21
C CYS A 30 10.95 6.96 -15.80
N ALA A 31 9.62 6.95 -16.03
CA ALA A 31 8.73 8.04 -15.62
C ALA A 31 8.73 8.25 -14.10
N ILE A 32 8.66 7.17 -13.32
CA ILE A 32 8.78 7.21 -11.86
C ILE A 32 10.17 7.71 -11.43
N GLY A 33 11.23 7.23 -12.09
CA GLY A 33 12.59 7.72 -11.84
C GLY A 33 12.73 9.22 -12.04
N ALA A 34 12.25 9.74 -13.18
CA ALA A 34 12.24 11.16 -13.50
C ALA A 34 11.37 11.97 -12.51
N LEU A 35 10.21 11.43 -12.12
CA LEU A 35 9.34 12.06 -11.12
C LEU A 35 10.04 12.22 -9.77
N LEU A 36 10.73 11.18 -9.28
CA LEU A 36 11.47 11.21 -8.02
C LEU A 36 12.71 12.13 -8.08
N LEU A 37 13.27 12.34 -9.27
CA LEU A 37 14.37 13.29 -9.51
C LEU A 37 13.87 14.72 -9.81
N LEU A 38 12.56 14.95 -9.77
CA LEU A 38 11.90 16.23 -10.08
C LEU A 38 12.08 16.73 -11.52
N ASP A 39 12.44 15.84 -12.45
CA ASP A 39 12.51 16.13 -13.89
C ASP A 39 11.12 16.04 -14.52
N ARG A 40 10.32 17.10 -14.33
CA ARG A 40 8.90 17.15 -14.70
C ARG A 40 8.63 16.94 -16.19
N PRO A 41 9.37 17.55 -17.13
CA PRO A 41 9.12 17.37 -18.56
C PRO A 41 9.31 15.92 -19.00
N ASN A 42 10.43 15.31 -18.61
CA ASN A 42 10.72 13.92 -18.97
C ASN A 42 9.78 12.94 -18.26
N ALA A 43 9.47 13.20 -16.99
CA ALA A 43 8.49 12.41 -16.23
C ALA A 43 7.12 12.35 -16.95
N GLY A 44 6.58 13.51 -17.36
CA GLY A 44 5.30 13.58 -18.07
C GLY A 44 5.34 12.93 -19.45
N LEU A 45 6.41 13.15 -20.22
CA LEU A 45 6.60 12.54 -21.54
C LEU A 45 6.62 11.00 -21.43
N LEU A 46 7.49 10.46 -20.57
CA LEU A 46 7.66 9.01 -20.39
C LEU A 46 6.38 8.34 -19.87
N TYR A 47 5.69 8.99 -18.93
CA TYR A 47 4.38 8.56 -18.45
C TYR A 47 3.37 8.45 -19.59
N SER A 48 3.26 9.49 -20.42
CA SER A 48 2.31 9.51 -21.54
C SER A 48 2.62 8.43 -22.58
N LEU A 49 3.90 8.19 -22.87
CA LEU A 49 4.35 7.16 -23.81
C LEU A 49 4.10 5.76 -23.27
N SER A 50 4.44 5.51 -22.01
CA SER A 50 4.17 4.24 -21.33
C SER A 50 2.68 3.88 -21.37
N ARG A 51 1.82 4.85 -21.01
CA ARG A 51 0.36 4.65 -21.04
C ARG A 51 -0.18 4.34 -22.42
N LYS A 52 0.25 5.09 -23.44
CA LYS A 52 -0.16 4.83 -24.83
C LYS A 52 0.28 3.44 -25.29
N ALA A 53 1.50 3.04 -24.95
CA ALA A 53 2.04 1.73 -25.30
C ALA A 53 1.30 0.58 -24.58
N LEU A 54 0.95 0.76 -23.30
CA LEU A 54 0.15 -0.22 -22.54
C LEU A 54 -1.26 -0.36 -23.14
N ARG A 55 -1.96 0.76 -23.36
CA ARG A 55 -3.30 0.77 -23.95
C ARG A 55 -3.32 0.15 -25.35
N TYR A 56 -2.32 0.44 -26.18
CA TYR A 56 -2.21 -0.17 -27.52
C TYR A 56 -2.10 -1.69 -27.44
N LYS A 57 -1.39 -2.24 -26.44
CA LYS A 57 -1.35 -3.69 -26.21
C LYS A 57 -2.70 -4.24 -25.75
N HIS A 58 -3.39 -3.56 -24.84
CA HIS A 58 -4.72 -3.98 -24.37
C HIS A 58 -5.77 -3.93 -25.47
N GLN A 59 -5.75 -2.91 -26.34
CA GLN A 59 -6.69 -2.78 -27.45
C GLN A 59 -6.56 -3.93 -28.46
N ARG A 60 -5.34 -4.45 -28.68
CA ARG A 60 -5.14 -5.64 -29.52
C ARG A 60 -5.70 -6.93 -28.91
N ALA A 61 -6.08 -6.90 -27.63
CA ALA A 61 -6.68 -8.00 -26.89
C ALA A 61 -8.19 -7.82 -26.68
N GLU A 62 -8.83 -6.81 -27.31
CA GLU A 62 -10.28 -6.62 -27.22
C GLU A 62 -11.01 -7.87 -27.72
N LEU A 63 -11.85 -8.42 -26.85
CA LEU A 63 -12.79 -9.48 -27.17
C LEU A 63 -13.76 -8.94 -28.23
N GLU A 64 -13.80 -9.60 -29.39
CA GLU A 64 -15.01 -9.55 -30.20
C GLU A 64 -16.12 -10.07 -29.27
N LEU A 65 -17.15 -9.26 -29.03
CA LEU A 65 -18.33 -9.62 -28.23
C LEU A 65 -19.53 -10.13 -29.09
N PRO A 66 -19.39 -11.04 -30.09
CA PRO A 66 -20.56 -11.59 -30.78
C PRO A 66 -21.56 -12.22 -29.81
N SER A 67 -21.10 -12.95 -28.79
CA SER A 67 -21.97 -13.73 -27.90
C SER A 67 -23.00 -12.89 -27.13
N VAL A 68 -22.67 -11.65 -26.77
CA VAL A 68 -23.58 -10.75 -26.02
C VAL A 68 -24.81 -10.35 -26.83
N PHE A 69 -24.69 -10.31 -28.16
CA PHE A 69 -25.78 -9.84 -29.00
C PHE A 69 -26.73 -10.95 -29.45
N TRP A 70 -26.31 -12.22 -29.48
CA TRP A 70 -27.07 -13.28 -30.15
C TRP A 70 -27.48 -14.46 -29.25
N ASP A 71 -26.89 -14.66 -28.07
CA ASP A 71 -27.06 -15.93 -27.34
C ASP A 71 -27.15 -15.79 -25.80
N TRP A 72 -28.21 -15.13 -25.32
CA TRP A 72 -28.53 -15.05 -23.88
C TRP A 72 -29.02 -16.38 -23.27
N SER A 73 -29.25 -17.41 -24.10
CA SER A 73 -29.93 -18.66 -23.72
C SER A 73 -28.96 -19.81 -23.46
N ARG A 74 -27.73 -19.75 -23.99
CA ARG A 74 -26.70 -20.75 -23.74
C ARG A 74 -25.86 -20.33 -22.52
N PRO A 75 -25.68 -21.21 -21.51
CA PRO A 75 -24.55 -21.08 -20.60
C PRO A 75 -23.30 -20.98 -21.46
N CYS A 76 -22.46 -19.97 -21.20
CA CYS A 76 -21.13 -19.88 -21.80
C CYS A 76 -20.50 -21.28 -21.73
N GLU A 77 -20.10 -21.86 -22.87
CA GLU A 77 -19.26 -23.06 -22.87
C GLU A 77 -18.05 -22.79 -21.94
N GLU A 78 -17.44 -23.81 -21.34
CA GLU A 78 -16.26 -23.64 -20.48
C GLU A 78 -15.15 -22.90 -21.26
N GLU A 79 -15.20 -21.57 -21.27
CA GLU A 79 -14.19 -20.73 -21.85
C GLU A 79 -12.94 -20.99 -21.02
N VAL A 80 -11.85 -21.37 -21.70
CA VAL A 80 -10.52 -21.41 -21.10
C VAL A 80 -10.37 -20.10 -20.33
N PRO A 81 -10.15 -20.13 -19.00
CA PRO A 81 -10.09 -18.92 -18.21
C PRO A 81 -9.09 -17.97 -18.87
N PRO A 82 -9.43 -16.68 -19.01
CA PRO A 82 -8.61 -15.75 -19.77
C PRO A 82 -7.17 -15.85 -19.26
N ALA A 83 -6.23 -16.06 -20.18
CA ALA A 83 -4.83 -16.17 -19.84
C ALA A 83 -4.45 -14.97 -18.97
N TRP A 84 -3.99 -15.24 -17.74
CA TRP A 84 -3.65 -14.22 -16.77
C TRP A 84 -2.71 -13.20 -17.41
N SER A 85 -2.95 -11.90 -17.17
CA SER A 85 -2.04 -10.89 -17.69
C SER A 85 -0.64 -11.14 -17.11
N PRO A 86 0.42 -11.04 -17.91
CA PRO A 86 1.77 -11.28 -17.42
C PRO A 86 2.13 -10.26 -16.33
N LEU A 87 3.00 -10.63 -15.39
CA LEU A 87 3.33 -9.82 -14.19
C LEU A 87 3.71 -8.37 -14.53
N TRP A 88 4.49 -8.17 -15.60
CA TRP A 88 4.95 -6.85 -16.05
C TRP A 88 3.78 -5.90 -16.36
N ASP A 89 2.63 -6.42 -16.81
CA ASP A 89 1.47 -5.63 -17.21
C ASP A 89 0.90 -4.88 -16.01
N THR A 90 0.65 -5.59 -14.92
CA THR A 90 0.12 -5.00 -13.70
C THR A 90 1.17 -4.26 -12.90
N GLN A 91 2.45 -4.65 -12.98
CA GLN A 91 3.54 -3.81 -12.48
C GLN A 91 3.53 -2.45 -13.19
N THR A 92 3.32 -2.43 -14.52
CA THR A 92 3.21 -1.19 -15.29
C THR A 92 2.01 -0.37 -14.82
N ASP A 93 0.84 -0.98 -14.72
CA ASP A 93 -0.40 -0.32 -14.30
C ASP A 93 -0.29 0.29 -12.89
N LEU A 94 0.33 -0.43 -11.95
CA LEU A 94 0.58 0.08 -10.61
C LEU A 94 1.53 1.30 -10.61
N LEU A 95 2.62 1.25 -11.40
CA LEU A 95 3.54 2.38 -11.53
C LEU A 95 2.85 3.60 -12.16
N LEU A 96 2.02 3.39 -13.18
CA LEU A 96 1.26 4.47 -13.82
C LEU A 96 0.20 5.06 -12.89
N THR A 97 -0.46 4.22 -12.09
CA THR A 97 -1.39 4.64 -11.03
C THR A 97 -0.65 5.49 -10.00
N TYR A 98 0.52 5.04 -9.52
CA TYR A 98 1.35 5.82 -8.60
C TYR A 98 1.72 7.18 -9.21
N PHE A 99 2.21 7.18 -10.45
CA PHE A 99 2.58 8.42 -11.14
C PHE A 99 1.41 9.38 -11.22
N GLY A 100 0.27 8.94 -11.76
CA GLY A 100 -0.89 9.80 -11.95
C GLY A 100 -1.41 10.37 -10.63
N ALA A 101 -1.43 9.54 -9.58
CA ALA A 101 -1.85 9.95 -8.25
C ALA A 101 -0.88 10.92 -7.55
N PHE A 102 0.42 10.90 -7.84
CA PHE A 102 1.42 11.66 -7.05
C PHE A 102 2.30 12.60 -7.89
N CYS A 103 2.00 12.76 -9.18
CA CYS A 103 2.72 13.73 -10.03
C CYS A 103 2.36 15.19 -9.71
N GLY A 104 1.27 15.46 -8.99
CA GLY A 104 0.84 16.80 -8.62
C GLY A 104 0.10 17.57 -9.73
N ASP A 105 -0.26 16.89 -10.82
CA ASP A 105 -1.20 17.40 -11.82
C ASP A 105 -2.63 16.90 -11.49
N PRO A 106 -3.58 17.79 -11.16
CA PRO A 106 -4.95 17.40 -10.82
C PRO A 106 -5.66 16.60 -11.92
N GLU A 107 -5.35 16.83 -13.21
CA GLU A 107 -5.95 16.06 -14.29
C GLU A 107 -5.48 14.60 -14.30
N ALA A 108 -4.18 14.39 -14.12
CA ALA A 108 -3.63 13.04 -13.97
C ALA A 108 -4.24 12.31 -12.76
N VAL A 109 -4.45 13.02 -11.65
CA VAL A 109 -5.08 12.45 -10.45
C VAL A 109 -6.52 12.03 -10.73
N VAL A 110 -7.36 12.93 -11.27
CA VAL A 110 -8.78 12.62 -11.57
C VAL A 110 -8.87 11.40 -12.49
N ARG A 111 -8.04 11.36 -13.54
CA ARG A 111 -8.01 10.22 -14.47
C ARG A 111 -7.59 8.92 -13.78
N THR A 112 -6.60 8.98 -12.88
CA THR A 112 -6.22 7.81 -12.07
C THR A 112 -7.36 7.33 -11.17
N MET A 113 -8.20 8.24 -10.66
CA MET A 113 -9.37 7.84 -9.88
C MET A 113 -10.44 7.14 -10.72
N GLU A 114 -10.63 7.56 -11.98
CA GLU A 114 -11.52 6.88 -12.93
C GLU A 114 -11.02 5.46 -13.28
N GLU A 115 -9.70 5.29 -13.34
CA GLU A 115 -9.05 4.03 -13.75
C GLU A 115 -8.83 3.02 -12.60
N ILE A 116 -9.04 3.43 -11.34
CA ILE A 116 -8.73 2.61 -10.15
C ILE A 116 -9.49 1.26 -10.13
N GLY A 117 -10.68 1.20 -10.72
CA GLY A 117 -11.48 -0.01 -10.82
C GLY A 117 -10.77 -1.14 -11.58
N SER A 118 -9.96 -0.80 -12.58
CA SER A 118 -9.13 -1.76 -13.33
C SER A 118 -8.13 -2.48 -12.43
N LEU A 119 -7.49 -1.73 -11.53
CA LEU A 119 -6.52 -2.26 -10.59
C LEU A 119 -7.17 -3.20 -9.57
N SER A 120 -8.39 -2.88 -9.12
CA SER A 120 -9.19 -3.75 -8.24
C SER A 120 -9.62 -5.05 -8.90
N CYS A 121 -10.01 -5.02 -10.17
CA CYS A 121 -10.29 -6.25 -10.94
C CYS A 121 -9.04 -7.10 -11.07
N THR A 122 -7.93 -6.47 -11.47
CA THR A 122 -6.63 -7.14 -11.64
C THR A 122 -6.13 -7.77 -10.34
N TYR A 123 -6.30 -7.09 -9.20
CA TYR A 123 -5.97 -7.65 -7.88
C TYR A 123 -6.70 -8.97 -7.63
N ARG A 124 -8.03 -8.99 -7.82
CA ARG A 124 -8.85 -10.18 -7.56
C ARG A 124 -8.47 -11.34 -8.48
N LEU A 125 -8.25 -11.02 -9.75
CA LEU A 125 -7.79 -11.98 -10.76
C LEU A 125 -6.46 -12.60 -10.33
N ARG A 126 -5.43 -11.78 -10.09
CA ARG A 126 -4.11 -12.27 -9.67
C ARG A 126 -4.10 -12.97 -8.31
N GLN A 127 -4.96 -12.56 -7.38
CA GLN A 127 -5.08 -13.26 -6.10
C GLN A 127 -5.58 -14.70 -6.29
N ALA A 128 -6.44 -14.96 -7.27
CA ALA A 128 -6.90 -16.30 -7.58
C ALA A 128 -5.76 -17.21 -8.10
N GLU A 129 -4.75 -16.65 -8.79
CA GLU A 129 -3.52 -17.38 -9.19
C GLU A 129 -2.73 -17.90 -7.97
N LEU A 130 -2.84 -17.22 -6.83
CA LEU A 130 -2.17 -17.57 -5.57
C LEU A 130 -3.01 -18.50 -4.67
N GLY A 131 -4.12 -19.05 -5.18
CA GLY A 131 -5.06 -19.86 -4.41
C GLY A 131 -4.48 -21.13 -3.75
N PRO A 132 -5.28 -21.90 -3.00
CA PRO A 132 -4.85 -23.04 -2.19
C PRO A 132 -3.99 -24.09 -2.93
N SER A 133 -4.31 -24.36 -4.20
CA SER A 133 -3.56 -25.29 -5.06
C SER A 133 -2.19 -24.76 -5.49
N SER A 134 -2.01 -23.45 -5.50
CA SER A 134 -0.76 -22.75 -5.79
C SER A 134 0.12 -22.63 -4.53
N LEU A 135 -0.49 -22.62 -3.33
CA LEU A 135 0.21 -22.62 -2.04
C LEU A 135 0.93 -23.95 -1.74
N THR A 136 0.46 -25.06 -2.29
CA THR A 136 1.07 -26.39 -2.12
C THR A 136 2.20 -26.66 -3.11
N ALA A 137 2.17 -26.02 -4.28
CA ALA A 137 3.25 -26.09 -5.27
C ALA A 137 4.45 -25.24 -4.82
N LYS A 138 5.35 -25.83 -4.03
CA LYS A 138 6.61 -25.16 -3.65
C LYS A 138 7.41 -24.83 -4.93
N PRO A 139 7.77 -23.57 -5.17
CA PRO A 139 8.55 -23.21 -6.35
C PRO A 139 9.90 -23.96 -6.33
N THR A 140 10.20 -24.60 -7.44
CA THR A 140 11.38 -25.47 -7.62
C THR A 140 12.63 -24.71 -8.02
N THR A 141 12.48 -23.50 -8.57
CA THR A 141 13.59 -22.66 -9.05
C THR A 141 13.57 -21.30 -8.35
N TRP A 142 14.72 -20.64 -8.29
CA TRP A 142 14.80 -19.28 -7.71
C TRP A 142 13.96 -18.27 -8.51
N ASN A 143 13.94 -18.38 -9.85
CA ASN A 143 13.14 -17.50 -10.70
C ASN A 143 11.64 -17.68 -10.47
N SER A 144 11.14 -18.91 -10.39
CA SER A 144 9.71 -19.15 -10.13
C SER A 144 9.30 -18.73 -8.72
N TRP A 145 10.20 -18.85 -7.73
CA TRP A 145 9.99 -18.30 -6.40
C TRP A 145 9.95 -16.77 -6.43
N ALA A 146 10.91 -16.13 -7.11
CA ALA A 146 11.00 -14.68 -7.21
C ALA A 146 9.79 -14.09 -7.92
N GLU A 147 9.29 -14.72 -8.98
CA GLU A 147 8.06 -14.32 -9.68
C GLU A 147 6.84 -14.41 -8.77
N ARG A 148 6.66 -15.54 -8.05
CA ARG A 148 5.58 -15.69 -7.05
C ARG A 148 5.66 -14.61 -5.97
N GLU A 149 6.84 -14.37 -5.43
CA GLU A 149 7.07 -13.36 -4.40
C GLU A 149 6.83 -11.95 -4.95
N CYS A 150 7.22 -11.65 -6.19
CA CYS A 150 6.87 -10.40 -6.87
C CYS A 150 5.35 -10.25 -7.02
N THR A 151 4.61 -11.32 -7.35
CA THR A 151 3.14 -11.28 -7.41
C THR A 151 2.53 -10.95 -6.05
N LYS A 152 2.99 -11.59 -4.97
CA LYS A 152 2.53 -11.27 -3.59
C LYS A 152 2.81 -9.81 -3.23
N ARG A 153 4.03 -9.34 -3.49
CA ARG A 153 4.44 -7.95 -3.21
C ARG A 153 3.73 -6.94 -4.10
N LEU A 154 3.37 -7.30 -5.33
CA LEU A 154 2.57 -6.49 -6.24
C LEU A 154 1.14 -6.32 -5.72
N LEU A 155 0.49 -7.39 -5.26
CA LEU A 155 -0.82 -7.33 -4.61
C LEU A 155 -0.78 -6.46 -3.35
N CYS A 156 0.27 -6.62 -2.52
CA CYS A 156 0.53 -5.72 -1.40
C CYS A 156 0.67 -4.27 -1.88
N GLY A 157 1.37 -4.04 -2.99
CA GLY A 157 1.56 -2.73 -3.60
C GLY A 157 0.25 -2.07 -4.04
N ILE A 158 -0.66 -2.82 -4.67
CA ILE A 158 -2.01 -2.37 -5.03
C ILE A 158 -2.78 -1.94 -3.77
N PHE A 159 -2.76 -2.78 -2.73
CA PHE A 159 -3.40 -2.48 -1.46
C PHE A 159 -2.83 -1.21 -0.80
N ILE A 160 -1.49 -1.08 -0.79
CA ILE A 160 -0.78 0.10 -0.29
C ILE A 160 -1.20 1.35 -1.05
N ILE A 161 -1.20 1.33 -2.39
CA ILE A 161 -1.61 2.49 -3.19
C ILE A 161 -3.04 2.88 -2.87
N SER A 162 -3.99 1.94 -2.83
CA SER A 162 -5.37 2.27 -2.44
C SER A 162 -5.44 2.94 -1.07
N SER A 163 -4.70 2.45 -0.09
CA SER A 163 -4.63 3.06 1.25
C SER A 163 -4.03 4.47 1.21
N LEU A 164 -2.98 4.70 0.40
CA LEU A 164 -2.39 6.02 0.18
C LEU A 164 -3.35 7.01 -0.49
N LEU A 165 -4.20 6.56 -1.42
CA LEU A 165 -5.21 7.40 -2.05
C LEU A 165 -6.28 7.84 -1.03
N THR A 166 -6.68 6.95 -0.12
CA THR A 166 -7.56 7.31 1.00
C THR A 166 -6.91 8.32 1.95
N ILE A 167 -5.61 8.16 2.23
CA ILE A 167 -4.86 9.13 3.05
C ILE A 167 -4.76 10.48 2.36
N THR A 168 -4.46 10.50 1.07
CA THR A 168 -4.16 11.75 0.36
C THR A 168 -5.43 12.48 -0.01
N TYR A 169 -6.37 11.80 -0.66
CA TYR A 169 -7.54 12.40 -1.30
C TYR A 169 -8.83 12.25 -0.49
N GLY A 170 -8.81 11.49 0.61
CA GLY A 170 -10.03 11.24 1.41
C GLY A 170 -11.04 10.33 0.71
N ILE A 171 -10.63 9.62 -0.35
CA ILE A 171 -11.47 8.69 -1.09
C ILE A 171 -11.61 7.40 -0.26
N CYS A 172 -12.81 6.81 -0.23
CA CYS A 172 -13.05 5.56 0.47
C CYS A 172 -12.05 4.46 0.03
N PRO A 173 -11.48 3.67 0.96
CA PRO A 173 -10.63 2.54 0.59
C PRO A 173 -11.35 1.61 -0.39
N GLY A 174 -10.69 1.28 -1.51
CA GLY A 174 -11.20 0.33 -2.50
C GLY A 174 -11.01 -1.14 -2.08
N PHE A 175 -10.24 -1.36 -1.01
CA PHE A 175 -9.94 -2.68 -0.46
C PHE A 175 -10.26 -2.71 1.03
N SER A 176 -10.66 -3.89 1.50
CA SER A 176 -10.93 -4.18 2.90
C SER A 176 -10.14 -5.40 3.33
N VAL A 177 -9.58 -5.38 4.55
CA VAL A 177 -8.88 -6.53 5.15
C VAL A 177 -9.79 -7.75 5.24
N PHE A 178 -11.10 -7.57 5.41
CA PHE A 178 -12.03 -8.70 5.50
C PHE A 178 -12.19 -9.45 4.17
N GLN A 179 -12.33 -8.72 3.07
CA GLN A 179 -12.60 -9.29 1.74
C GLN A 179 -11.32 -9.64 0.98
N HIS A 180 -10.24 -8.87 1.20
CA HIS A 180 -9.01 -8.96 0.41
C HIS A 180 -7.81 -9.42 1.24
N GLY A 181 -7.98 -9.62 2.56
CA GLY A 181 -6.90 -10.00 3.46
C GLY A 181 -6.50 -11.47 3.42
N ASP A 182 -7.09 -12.28 2.55
CA ASP A 182 -6.62 -13.63 2.20
C ASP A 182 -5.36 -13.64 1.32
N LEU A 183 -4.68 -12.49 1.25
CA LEU A 183 -3.37 -12.37 0.65
C LEU A 183 -2.30 -12.97 1.58
N GLU A 184 -1.57 -13.96 1.08
CA GLU A 184 -0.36 -14.49 1.74
C GLU A 184 0.65 -13.34 1.93
N MET A 185 1.17 -13.20 3.14
CA MET A 185 2.19 -12.20 3.44
C MET A 185 3.47 -12.46 2.63
N PRO A 186 4.21 -11.39 2.27
CA PRO A 186 5.53 -11.51 1.67
C PRO A 186 6.44 -12.43 2.49
N GLY A 187 7.25 -13.21 1.79
CA GLY A 187 8.21 -14.14 2.39
C GLY A 187 9.32 -13.44 3.17
N GLU A 188 10.17 -14.25 3.80
CA GLU A 188 11.27 -13.78 4.64
C GLU A 188 12.19 -12.81 3.89
N GLN A 189 12.58 -11.73 4.55
CA GLN A 189 13.35 -10.66 3.92
C GLN A 189 14.74 -11.15 3.47
N SER A 190 15.33 -12.10 4.21
CA SER A 190 16.63 -12.70 3.85
C SER A 190 16.60 -13.45 2.51
N LEU A 191 15.47 -14.09 2.17
CA LEU A 191 15.29 -14.76 0.88
C LEU A 191 15.13 -13.75 -0.25
N TRP A 192 14.41 -12.65 0.01
CA TRP A 192 14.22 -11.57 -0.97
C TRP A 192 15.50 -10.77 -1.25
N ASP A 193 16.38 -10.67 -0.25
CA ASP A 193 17.66 -9.98 -0.38
C ASP A 193 18.78 -10.89 -0.93
N ALA A 194 18.48 -12.14 -1.29
CA ALA A 194 19.44 -13.02 -1.94
C ALA A 194 19.82 -12.48 -3.31
N SER A 195 21.12 -12.33 -3.57
CA SER A 195 21.66 -11.79 -4.82
C SER A 195 21.88 -12.87 -5.89
N THR A 196 21.94 -14.14 -5.48
CA THR A 196 22.14 -15.29 -6.36
C THR A 196 21.26 -16.48 -5.96
N GLU A 197 21.02 -17.39 -6.91
CA GLU A 197 20.28 -18.63 -6.67
C GLU A 197 20.94 -19.51 -5.60
N VAL A 198 22.28 -19.53 -5.54
CA VAL A 198 23.04 -20.30 -4.56
C VAL A 198 22.79 -19.78 -3.14
N GLU A 199 22.89 -18.46 -2.95
CA GLU A 199 22.64 -17.79 -1.67
C GLU A 199 21.17 -17.95 -1.23
N TRP A 200 20.23 -17.87 -2.17
CA TRP A 200 18.82 -18.13 -1.91
C TRP A 200 18.59 -19.56 -1.43
N LEU A 201 19.18 -20.55 -2.09
CA LEU A 201 19.03 -21.96 -1.72
C LEU A 201 19.61 -22.26 -0.34
N GLU A 202 20.77 -21.68 -0.01
CA GLU A 202 21.39 -21.80 1.31
C GLU A 202 20.49 -21.23 2.41
N ARG A 203 19.97 -20.02 2.22
CA ARG A 203 19.04 -19.39 3.18
C ARG A 203 17.73 -20.16 3.31
N LYS A 204 17.21 -20.66 2.20
CA LYS A 204 15.98 -21.47 2.17
C LYS A 204 16.15 -22.73 3.00
N ARG A 205 17.27 -23.45 2.86
CA ARG A 205 17.57 -24.66 3.63
C ARG A 205 17.60 -24.41 5.13
N ASN A 206 18.12 -23.25 5.56
CA ASN A 206 18.15 -22.87 6.97
C ASN A 206 16.76 -22.55 7.54
N LEU A 207 15.80 -22.19 6.68
CA LEU A 207 14.41 -21.87 7.06
C LEU A 207 13.44 -23.06 6.93
N GLU A 208 13.74 -24.03 6.07
CA GLU A 208 12.90 -25.23 5.84
C GLU A 208 12.83 -26.19 7.03
N GLN A 209 13.53 -25.92 8.13
CA GLN A 209 13.43 -26.67 9.39
C GLN A 209 12.12 -26.38 10.16
N ASP A 210 11.40 -25.30 9.83
CA ASP A 210 10.11 -24.93 10.43
C ASP A 210 8.95 -25.14 9.43
N ASP A 211 8.12 -26.18 9.63
CA ASP A 211 6.97 -26.51 8.75
C ASP A 211 5.71 -25.67 9.04
N ALA A 212 5.91 -24.37 9.23
CA ALA A 212 4.86 -23.49 9.70
C ALA A 212 3.92 -23.01 8.57
N PRO A 213 2.61 -22.79 8.85
CA PRO A 213 1.67 -22.34 7.84
C PRO A 213 1.93 -20.88 7.43
N ALA A 214 1.52 -20.54 6.21
CA ALA A 214 1.68 -19.21 5.68
C ALA A 214 0.73 -18.22 6.39
N VAL A 215 1.24 -17.01 6.68
CA VAL A 215 0.48 -15.95 7.35
C VAL A 215 -0.25 -15.12 6.30
N THR A 216 -1.53 -14.83 6.51
CA THR A 216 -2.31 -13.93 5.66
C THR A 216 -2.30 -12.50 6.19
N LEU A 217 -2.54 -11.51 5.33
CA LEU A 217 -2.69 -10.11 5.74
C LEU A 217 -3.75 -9.94 6.83
N ARG A 218 -4.87 -10.63 6.71
CA ARG A 218 -5.94 -10.61 7.72
C ARG A 218 -5.45 -11.10 9.08
N LEU A 219 -4.68 -12.18 9.10
CA LEU A 219 -4.11 -12.71 10.35
C LEU A 219 -3.05 -11.76 10.92
N ALA A 220 -2.17 -11.21 10.09
CA ALA A 220 -1.15 -10.26 10.51
C ALA A 220 -1.75 -8.98 11.11
N VAL A 221 -2.82 -8.44 10.51
CA VAL A 221 -3.55 -7.29 11.05
C VAL A 221 -4.21 -7.63 12.38
N ARG A 222 -4.80 -8.83 12.49
CA ARG A 222 -5.37 -9.29 13.75
C ARG A 222 -4.31 -9.38 14.86
N TRP A 223 -3.14 -9.94 14.59
CA TRP A 223 -2.05 -10.00 15.56
C TRP A 223 -1.57 -8.62 16.01
N ALA A 224 -1.42 -7.69 15.07
CA ALA A 224 -1.04 -6.31 15.37
C ALA A 224 -2.07 -5.62 16.29
N LEU A 225 -3.36 -5.94 16.10
CA LEU A 225 -4.45 -5.37 16.90
C LEU A 225 -4.66 -6.08 18.23
N ASP A 226 -4.58 -7.41 18.31
CA ASP A 226 -4.91 -8.19 19.52
C ASP A 226 -3.69 -8.40 20.43
N GLY A 227 -2.47 -8.19 19.94
CA GLY A 227 -1.23 -8.43 20.70
C GLY A 227 -0.86 -9.90 20.86
N GLN A 228 -1.56 -10.79 20.15
CA GLN A 228 -1.14 -12.17 20.01
C GLN A 228 0.11 -12.17 19.14
N SER A 229 1.27 -12.46 19.74
CA SER A 229 2.48 -12.61 18.94
C SER A 229 2.35 -13.87 18.08
N PRO A 230 3.02 -13.92 16.92
CA PRO A 230 3.17 -15.14 16.14
C PRO A 230 3.70 -16.31 16.97
N ASP A 231 4.44 -16.04 18.05
CA ASP A 231 5.02 -17.05 18.95
C ASP A 231 3.98 -17.72 19.87
N SER A 232 2.79 -17.13 20.06
CA SER A 232 1.70 -17.75 20.83
C SER A 232 1.08 -18.96 20.10
N LEU A 233 1.34 -19.07 18.80
CA LEU A 233 1.00 -20.20 17.97
C LEU A 233 2.33 -20.88 17.62
N GLU A 234 2.71 -21.89 18.42
CA GLU A 234 4.02 -22.60 18.45
C GLU A 234 4.54 -23.12 17.09
N HIS A 235 3.79 -22.94 16.00
CA HIS A 235 4.04 -23.48 14.69
C HIS A 235 3.99 -22.42 13.58
N THR A 236 4.21 -21.12 13.82
CA THR A 236 4.03 -20.08 12.77
C THR A 236 5.34 -19.48 12.24
N ARG A 237 5.44 -19.33 10.91
CA ARG A 237 6.67 -19.03 10.14
C ARG A 237 7.20 -17.61 10.34
N CYS A 238 6.51 -16.82 11.16
CA CYS A 238 6.65 -15.38 11.29
C CYS A 238 7.08 -15.01 12.71
N SER A 239 8.14 -15.60 13.27
CA SER A 239 8.63 -15.20 14.60
C SER A 239 9.13 -13.74 14.62
N ARG A 240 9.37 -13.11 13.45
CA ARG A 240 9.86 -11.72 13.35
C ARG A 240 9.13 -10.92 12.27
N TRP A 241 8.79 -9.67 12.61
CA TRP A 241 8.22 -8.71 11.67
C TRP A 241 9.30 -8.16 10.73
N SER A 242 9.20 -8.44 9.43
CA SER A 242 10.02 -7.76 8.43
C SER A 242 9.52 -6.32 8.18
N PRO A 243 10.39 -5.38 7.76
CA PRO A 243 9.98 -4.01 7.47
C PRO A 243 8.82 -3.90 6.48
N PHE A 244 8.81 -4.72 5.43
CA PHE A 244 7.75 -4.70 4.44
C PHE A 244 6.46 -5.30 4.99
N MET A 245 6.52 -6.43 5.70
CA MET A 245 5.33 -7.01 6.35
C MET A 245 4.67 -6.03 7.32
N ALA A 246 5.46 -5.39 8.19
CA ALA A 246 4.95 -4.37 9.12
C ALA A 246 4.28 -3.21 8.38
N THR A 247 4.82 -2.80 7.23
CA THR A 247 4.25 -1.72 6.40
C THR A 247 2.90 -2.11 5.80
N VAL A 248 2.81 -3.29 5.18
CA VAL A 248 1.55 -3.80 4.62
C VAL A 248 0.50 -3.95 5.71
N THR A 249 0.88 -4.51 6.87
CA THR A 249 -0.01 -4.64 8.04
C THR A 249 -0.49 -3.28 8.54
N MET A 250 0.38 -2.27 8.62
CA MET A 250 -0.03 -0.91 9.03
C MET A 250 -1.00 -0.26 8.04
N HIS A 251 -0.86 -0.50 6.74
CA HIS A 251 -1.86 -0.09 5.77
C HIS A 251 -3.20 -0.82 5.99
N GLY A 252 -3.17 -2.10 6.37
CA GLY A 252 -4.36 -2.88 6.72
C GLY A 252 -5.06 -2.33 7.96
N VAL A 253 -4.30 -2.05 9.03
CA VAL A 253 -4.79 -1.38 10.25
C VAL A 253 -5.40 -0.02 9.88
N ASN A 254 -4.73 0.76 9.04
CA ASN A 254 -5.23 2.07 8.61
C ASN A 254 -6.58 1.98 7.89
N THR A 255 -6.76 1.00 7.01
CA THR A 255 -8.03 0.73 6.33
C THR A 255 -9.12 0.31 7.31
N LEU A 256 -8.82 -0.55 8.29
CA LEU A 256 -9.79 -0.92 9.33
C LEU A 256 -10.18 0.27 10.21
N VAL A 257 -9.20 1.06 10.65
CA VAL A 257 -9.45 2.28 11.44
C VAL A 257 -10.30 3.28 10.66
N TYR A 258 -10.09 3.41 9.36
CA TYR A 258 -10.95 4.24 8.50
C TYR A 258 -12.41 3.78 8.57
N HIS A 259 -12.69 2.50 8.34
CA HIS A 259 -14.07 2.00 8.39
C HIS A 259 -14.69 2.15 9.78
N VAL A 260 -13.96 1.82 10.85
CA VAL A 260 -14.46 2.00 12.23
C VAL A 260 -14.77 3.46 12.53
N ALA A 261 -13.88 4.39 12.14
CA ALA A 261 -14.09 5.82 12.36
C ALA A 261 -15.31 6.37 11.58
N ASP A 262 -15.53 5.88 10.35
CA ASP A 262 -16.68 6.25 9.52
C ASP A 262 -18.01 5.81 10.19
N PHE A 263 -18.04 4.61 10.78
CA PHE A 263 -19.21 4.12 11.55
C PHE A 263 -19.42 4.84 12.89
N THR A 264 -18.36 5.27 13.58
CA THR A 264 -18.47 5.88 14.92
C THR A 264 -18.67 7.40 14.88
N HIS A 265 -18.32 8.03 13.77
CA HIS A 265 -18.49 9.46 13.48
C HIS A 265 -19.34 9.70 12.23
N PRO A 266 -20.59 9.19 12.16
CA PRO A 266 -21.48 9.53 11.06
C PRO A 266 -21.64 11.06 11.03
N GLN A 267 -21.39 11.67 9.87
CA GLN A 267 -21.68 13.09 9.66
C GLN A 267 -23.15 13.31 10.00
N ASP A 268 -23.44 14.25 10.91
CA ASP A 268 -24.77 14.57 11.46
C ASP A 268 -25.95 14.26 10.52
N VAL A 269 -26.47 13.02 10.58
CA VAL A 269 -27.73 12.66 9.94
C VAL A 269 -28.83 12.89 10.96
N SER A 270 -29.40 14.09 10.90
CA SER A 270 -30.63 14.55 11.58
C SER A 270 -30.52 14.92 13.08
N PRO A 271 -31.02 16.10 13.49
CA PRO A 271 -31.05 16.54 14.90
C PRO A 271 -32.11 15.84 15.77
N ASP A 272 -33.02 15.04 15.19
CA ASP A 272 -34.21 14.52 15.90
C ASP A 272 -34.13 13.04 16.31
N THR A 273 -32.99 12.39 16.16
CA THR A 273 -32.83 11.00 16.61
C THR A 273 -32.30 10.98 18.04
N HIS A 274 -33.19 10.76 19.01
CA HIS A 274 -32.81 10.50 20.40
C HIS A 274 -31.68 9.44 20.43
N PRO A 275 -30.52 9.72 21.05
CA PRO A 275 -29.45 8.75 21.13
C PRO A 275 -29.92 7.55 21.93
N LEU A 276 -30.08 6.41 21.26
CA LEU A 276 -30.31 5.12 21.91
C LEU A 276 -29.20 4.90 22.95
N HIS A 277 -29.68 4.61 24.16
CA HIS A 277 -28.96 4.40 25.41
C HIS A 277 -27.52 3.86 25.31
N GLY A 278 -26.61 4.53 26.04
CA GLY A 278 -25.66 3.92 26.96
C GLY A 278 -24.62 2.94 26.40
N THR A 279 -23.40 3.45 26.18
CA THR A 279 -22.12 2.73 25.92
C THR A 279 -22.01 1.98 24.59
N PRO A 280 -21.15 2.46 23.65
CA PRO A 280 -19.83 1.82 23.49
C PRO A 280 -18.67 2.74 23.02
N LYS A 281 -18.85 4.07 22.94
CA LYS A 281 -17.79 4.96 22.41
C LYS A 281 -16.50 4.93 23.25
N SER A 282 -16.59 4.89 24.58
CA SER A 282 -15.40 4.87 25.46
C SER A 282 -14.61 3.56 25.40
N HIS A 283 -15.30 2.41 25.37
CA HIS A 283 -14.67 1.08 25.29
C HIS A 283 -14.01 0.83 23.92
N VAL A 284 -14.66 1.25 22.83
CA VAL A 284 -14.08 1.16 21.48
C VAL A 284 -12.84 2.05 21.37
N VAL A 285 -12.88 3.24 21.96
CA VAL A 285 -11.76 4.18 22.02
C VAL A 285 -10.59 3.61 22.83
N SER A 286 -10.83 3.05 24.02
CA SER A 286 -9.75 2.46 24.84
C SER A 286 -9.14 1.23 24.16
N HIS A 287 -9.97 0.35 23.60
CA HIS A 287 -9.48 -0.82 22.87
C HIS A 287 -8.64 -0.43 21.65
N MET A 288 -9.05 0.61 20.92
CA MET A 288 -8.29 1.15 19.79
C MET A 288 -6.97 1.77 20.23
N GLU A 289 -6.94 2.44 21.39
CA GLU A 289 -5.72 3.04 21.95
C GLU A 289 -4.68 1.97 22.26
N ASP A 290 -5.10 0.90 22.94
CA ASP A 290 -4.24 -0.25 23.24
C ASP A 290 -3.78 -0.96 21.97
N ALA A 291 -4.66 -1.14 20.98
CA ALA A 291 -4.34 -1.78 19.71
C ALA A 291 -3.31 -0.99 18.90
N LEU A 292 -3.43 0.34 18.86
CA LEU A 292 -2.44 1.20 18.21
C LEU A 292 -1.12 1.27 18.98
N GLY A 293 -1.15 1.16 20.32
CA GLY A 293 0.04 1.00 21.15
C GLY A 293 0.81 -0.28 20.79
N ARG A 294 0.11 -1.41 20.62
CA ARG A 294 0.72 -2.67 20.16
C ARG A 294 1.30 -2.56 18.76
N CYS A 295 0.64 -1.83 17.86
CA CYS A 295 1.19 -1.54 16.52
C CYS A 295 2.51 -0.74 16.60
N TYR A 296 2.66 0.17 17.57
CA TYR A 296 3.93 0.86 17.81
C TYR A 296 5.02 -0.12 18.25
N ASP A 297 4.74 -0.98 19.22
CA ASP A 297 5.70 -1.98 19.72
C ASP A 297 6.12 -2.95 18.62
N MET A 298 5.18 -3.37 17.77
CA MET A 298 5.45 -4.15 16.56
C MET A 298 6.44 -3.44 15.62
N ILE A 299 6.24 -2.17 15.31
CA ILE A 299 7.13 -1.39 14.43
C ILE A 299 8.53 -1.24 15.04
N VAL A 300 8.61 -0.99 16.35
CA VAL A 300 9.89 -0.87 17.07
C VAL A 300 10.63 -2.22 17.12
N SER A 301 9.91 -3.31 17.36
CA SER A 301 10.46 -4.67 17.32
C SER A 301 11.01 -5.02 15.94
N ALA A 302 10.25 -4.76 14.88
CA ALA A 302 10.69 -4.94 13.49
C ALA A 302 11.98 -4.15 13.19
N ARG A 303 12.08 -2.93 13.72
CA ARG A 303 13.27 -2.07 13.57
C ARG A 303 14.49 -2.67 14.24
N ASN A 304 14.36 -3.11 15.49
CA ASN A 304 15.45 -3.70 16.25
C ASN A 304 15.89 -5.07 15.66
N GLY A 305 14.94 -5.81 15.09
CA GLY A 305 15.19 -7.08 14.40
C GLY A 305 15.92 -6.92 13.07
N SER A 306 15.77 -5.78 12.38
CA SER A 306 16.36 -5.52 11.05
C SER A 306 17.85 -5.12 11.04
N SER A 307 18.55 -5.28 12.17
CA SER A 307 19.93 -4.80 12.40
C SER A 307 21.05 -5.55 11.65
N SER A 308 20.79 -6.13 10.48
CA SER A 308 21.80 -6.84 9.69
C SER A 308 22.18 -6.07 8.40
N VAL A 309 23.45 -5.63 8.38
CA VAL A 309 24.38 -5.48 7.23
C VAL A 309 24.35 -4.20 6.36
N SER A 310 23.47 -3.21 6.54
CA SER A 310 23.71 -1.87 5.93
C SER A 310 23.42 -0.73 6.90
N GLY A 311 24.47 0.03 7.24
CA GLY A 311 24.52 0.97 8.36
C GLY A 311 23.50 2.10 8.30
N ASP A 312 23.03 2.50 9.49
CA ASP A 312 22.42 3.77 9.92
C ASP A 312 21.29 4.44 9.10
N ALA A 313 20.94 3.93 7.92
CA ALA A 313 19.79 4.36 7.16
C ALA A 313 18.54 3.70 7.75
N LYS A 314 17.82 4.45 8.59
CA LYS A 314 16.48 4.11 9.08
C LYS A 314 15.66 3.50 7.93
N SER A 315 15.21 2.26 8.07
CA SER A 315 14.37 1.61 7.07
C SER A 315 13.21 2.56 6.66
N PRO A 316 13.15 3.02 5.40
CA PRO A 316 12.16 4.00 4.97
C PRO A 316 10.73 3.45 5.10
N LEU A 317 10.58 2.13 4.97
CA LEU A 317 9.35 1.40 5.21
C LEU A 317 8.84 1.59 6.64
N LEU A 318 9.69 1.34 7.64
CA LEU A 318 9.32 1.51 9.05
C LEU A 318 9.09 2.99 9.42
N PHE A 319 9.81 3.92 8.79
CA PHE A 319 9.51 5.35 8.92
C PHE A 319 8.10 5.68 8.41
N ASN A 320 7.73 5.15 7.24
CA ASN A 320 6.39 5.32 6.67
C ASN A 320 5.31 4.66 7.57
N SER A 321 5.60 3.49 8.15
CA SER A 321 4.72 2.82 9.12
C SER A 321 4.45 3.67 10.36
N LEU A 322 5.46 4.36 10.90
CA LEU A 322 5.25 5.33 11.99
C LEU A 322 4.40 6.52 11.55
N ALA A 323 4.55 7.01 10.32
CA ALA A 323 3.69 8.06 9.79
C ALA A 323 2.24 7.57 9.63
N LEU A 324 2.02 6.34 9.17
CA LEU A 324 0.69 5.72 9.10
C LEU A 324 0.06 5.55 10.47
N LEU A 325 0.83 5.12 11.48
CA LEU A 325 0.36 5.00 12.85
C LEU A 325 -0.21 6.33 13.36
N ARG A 326 0.47 7.45 13.06
CA ARG A 326 -0.03 8.79 13.38
C ARG A 326 -1.35 9.10 12.69
N VAL A 327 -1.49 8.73 11.42
CA VAL A 327 -2.75 8.88 10.68
C VAL A 327 -3.86 8.05 11.33
N CYS A 328 -3.57 6.82 11.79
CA CYS A 328 -4.52 5.99 12.52
C CYS A 328 -4.96 6.64 13.84
N TYR A 329 -4.03 7.14 14.66
CA TYR A 329 -4.38 7.85 15.90
C TYR A 329 -5.25 9.09 15.62
N ILE A 330 -4.90 9.88 14.61
CA ILE A 330 -5.71 11.06 14.22
C ILE A 330 -7.11 10.61 13.81
N ARG A 331 -7.24 9.60 12.94
CA ARG A 331 -8.55 9.09 12.48
C ARG A 331 -9.38 8.50 13.61
N ALA A 332 -8.76 7.75 14.53
CA ALA A 332 -9.47 7.06 15.60
C ALA A 332 -9.98 8.00 16.70
N PHE A 333 -9.27 9.09 16.98
CA PHE A 333 -9.52 9.91 18.18
C PHE A 333 -9.83 11.37 17.90
N THR A 334 -9.74 11.81 16.65
CA THR A 334 -10.06 13.19 16.29
C THR A 334 -11.22 13.19 15.31
N ASN A 335 -12.20 14.05 15.55
CA ASN A 335 -13.26 14.35 14.58
C ASN A 335 -12.74 15.30 13.47
N ILE A 336 -11.46 15.21 13.11
CA ILE A 336 -10.83 16.05 12.08
C ILE A 336 -11.15 15.44 10.71
N ASN A 337 -12.45 15.33 10.44
CA ASN A 337 -12.99 15.34 9.08
C ASN A 337 -13.16 16.80 8.59
N SER A 338 -12.41 17.76 9.17
CA SER A 338 -12.68 19.19 8.98
C SER A 338 -12.10 19.81 7.71
N MET A 339 -11.33 19.06 6.91
CA MET A 339 -10.84 19.54 5.61
C MET A 339 -11.36 18.61 4.52
N ASP A 340 -12.17 19.16 3.61
CA ASP A 340 -12.58 18.47 2.39
C ASP A 340 -11.34 18.17 1.54
N ARG A 341 -10.84 16.93 1.60
CA ARG A 341 -9.63 16.50 0.86
C ARG A 341 -9.86 16.43 -0.64
N ASN A 342 -11.12 16.45 -1.11
CA ASN A 342 -11.43 16.61 -2.53
C ASN A 342 -10.88 17.91 -3.10
N ILE A 343 -10.50 18.88 -2.26
CA ILE A 343 -9.83 20.09 -2.72
C ILE A 343 -8.54 19.84 -3.49
N LEU A 344 -7.86 18.72 -3.23
CA LEU A 344 -6.66 18.33 -3.99
C LEU A 344 -6.99 17.86 -5.41
N LEU A 345 -8.27 17.54 -5.69
CA LEU A 345 -8.78 17.24 -7.02
C LEU A 345 -9.26 18.51 -7.76
N ARG A 346 -9.42 19.62 -7.05
CA ARG A 346 -9.93 20.87 -7.62
C ARG A 346 -8.80 21.64 -8.31
N ARG A 347 -9.14 22.27 -9.43
CA ARG A 347 -8.20 23.05 -10.27
C ARG A 347 -8.00 24.48 -9.76
N SER A 348 -8.88 24.98 -8.89
CA SER A 348 -8.90 26.37 -8.46
C SER A 348 -7.95 26.64 -7.28
N ARG A 349 -6.87 27.39 -7.53
CA ARG A 349 -5.92 27.80 -6.48
C ARG A 349 -6.58 28.70 -5.43
N SER A 350 -7.55 29.53 -5.83
CA SER A 350 -8.27 30.40 -4.89
C SER A 350 -9.12 29.59 -3.91
N GLU A 351 -9.84 28.58 -4.40
CA GLU A 351 -10.60 27.66 -3.54
C GLU A 351 -9.68 26.91 -2.58
N MET A 352 -8.54 26.42 -3.08
CA MET A 352 -7.53 25.74 -2.26
C MET A 352 -7.04 26.61 -1.10
N LEU A 353 -6.67 27.85 -1.40
CA LEU A 353 -6.20 28.80 -0.39
C LEU A 353 -7.31 29.13 0.62
N GLU A 354 -8.54 29.24 0.17
CA GLU A 354 -9.67 29.57 1.04
C GLU A 354 -9.98 28.43 2.02
N ALA A 355 -10.03 27.17 1.57
CA ALA A 355 -10.25 26.07 2.50
C ALA A 355 -9.09 25.88 3.49
N ILE A 356 -7.84 26.13 3.06
CA ILE A 356 -6.69 26.12 3.98
C ILE A 356 -6.86 27.20 5.07
N ARG A 357 -7.31 28.41 4.70
CA ARG A 357 -7.59 29.48 5.67
C ARG A 357 -8.71 29.08 6.63
N GLN A 358 -9.81 28.56 6.11
CA GLN A 358 -10.95 28.10 6.93
C GLN A 358 -10.53 26.98 7.89
N TYR A 359 -9.70 26.04 7.44
CA TYR A 359 -9.15 24.99 8.27
C TYR A 359 -8.24 25.56 9.38
N ALA A 360 -7.35 26.50 9.03
CA ALA A 360 -6.40 27.08 9.98
C ALA A 360 -7.06 27.90 11.10
N VAL A 361 -8.21 28.50 10.84
CA VAL A 361 -8.97 29.32 11.81
C VAL A 361 -9.93 28.48 12.65
N LYS A 362 -10.24 27.24 12.23
CA LYS A 362 -11.20 26.39 12.94
C LYS A 362 -10.68 26.04 14.34
N PRO A 363 -11.43 26.34 15.42
CA PRO A 363 -10.99 26.01 16.77
C PRO A 363 -10.91 24.50 16.95
N VAL A 364 -9.76 24.00 17.40
CA VAL A 364 -9.56 22.59 17.72
C VAL A 364 -10.00 22.37 19.17
N PRO A 365 -11.10 21.63 19.43
CA PRO A 365 -11.52 21.36 20.79
C PRO A 365 -10.45 20.51 21.47
N ARG A 366 -9.89 21.03 22.57
CA ARG A 366 -8.92 20.29 23.38
C ARG A 366 -9.66 19.18 24.13
N SER A 367 -9.21 17.96 23.98
CA SER A 367 -9.71 16.80 24.72
C SER A 367 -8.55 16.02 25.33
N ALA A 368 -8.81 15.27 26.39
CA ALA A 368 -7.83 14.35 26.96
C ALA A 368 -7.33 13.35 25.91
N LEU A 369 -8.21 12.92 24.99
CA LEU A 369 -7.89 12.07 23.84
C LEU A 369 -6.89 12.73 22.90
N LEU A 370 -7.11 14.01 22.54
CA LEU A 370 -6.18 14.75 21.68
C LEU A 370 -4.81 14.93 22.35
N ALA A 371 -4.78 15.22 23.66
CA ALA A 371 -3.54 15.30 24.42
C ALA A 371 -2.78 13.96 24.46
N ARG A 372 -3.51 12.84 24.61
CA ARG A 372 -2.93 11.49 24.54
C ARG A 372 -2.41 11.14 23.15
N VAL A 373 -3.12 11.51 22.08
CA VAL A 373 -2.61 11.36 20.70
C VAL A 373 -1.31 12.12 20.51
N VAL A 374 -1.23 13.37 20.96
CA VAL A 374 0.00 14.18 20.86
C VAL A 374 1.14 13.57 21.68
N ALA A 375 0.86 12.92 22.81
CA ALA A 375 1.87 12.26 23.64
C ALA A 375 2.37 10.92 23.07
N HIS A 376 1.48 10.09 22.48
CA HIS A 376 1.83 8.79 21.90
C HIS A 376 2.42 8.89 20.49
N VAL A 377 2.17 10.01 19.80
CA VAL A 377 2.92 10.36 18.59
C VAL A 377 4.27 10.91 19.06
N PRO A 378 5.40 10.20 18.92
CA PRO A 378 6.69 10.77 19.23
C PRO A 378 6.94 11.95 18.30
N TRP A 379 6.60 13.15 18.77
CA TRP A 379 6.95 14.43 18.20
C TRP A 379 8.41 14.72 18.57
N LYS A 380 9.33 13.81 18.21
CA LYS A 380 10.69 14.26 17.97
C LYS A 380 10.63 14.99 16.63
N PRO A 381 11.06 16.26 16.56
CA PRO A 381 11.32 16.90 15.27
C PRO A 381 12.50 16.15 14.66
N SER A 382 12.24 14.99 14.07
CA SER A 382 13.11 14.45 13.04
C SER A 382 13.08 15.52 11.96
N ARG A 383 14.19 16.27 11.88
CA ARG A 383 14.51 17.19 10.77
C ARG A 383 13.83 16.65 9.53
N SER A 384 12.88 17.43 9.01
CA SER A 384 12.04 17.02 7.91
C SER A 384 12.95 16.63 6.73
N PRO A 385 12.52 15.70 5.85
CA PRO A 385 13.22 15.43 4.59
C PRO A 385 13.46 16.69 3.74
N LEU A 386 12.72 17.78 3.99
CA LEU A 386 12.97 19.10 3.41
C LEU A 386 14.36 19.65 3.78
N GLU A 387 14.85 19.45 5.01
CA GLU A 387 16.21 19.89 5.39
C GLU A 387 17.32 19.00 4.82
N GLN A 388 17.07 17.70 4.63
CA GLN A 388 18.03 16.81 3.97
C GLN A 388 18.12 17.07 2.45
N GLY A 389 17.01 17.45 1.81
CA GLY A 389 17.01 17.92 0.43
C GLY A 389 17.64 19.31 0.26
N LEU A 390 17.47 20.21 1.23
CA LEU A 390 18.02 21.57 1.15
C LEU A 390 19.54 21.65 1.42
N CYS A 391 20.13 20.70 2.15
CA CYS A 391 21.58 20.67 2.36
C CYS A 391 22.39 20.28 1.11
N CYS A 392 21.78 19.60 0.12
CA CYS A 392 22.43 19.28 -1.15
C CYS A 392 22.33 20.40 -2.20
N TYR A 393 21.57 21.48 -1.93
CA TYR A 393 21.25 22.53 -2.92
C TYR A 393 21.77 23.93 -2.57
N LYS A 394 22.85 24.04 -1.78
CA LYS A 394 23.65 25.27 -1.75
C LYS A 394 24.82 25.17 -2.73
N ARG A 395 24.54 25.33 -4.03
CA ARG A 395 25.53 25.93 -4.94
C ARG A 395 25.27 27.44 -5.00
N PRO A 396 26.27 28.29 -4.73
CA PRO A 396 26.10 29.73 -4.90
C PRO A 396 25.98 30.03 -6.39
N LEU A 397 24.91 30.72 -6.77
CA LEU A 397 24.82 31.40 -8.06
C LEU A 397 25.96 32.41 -8.11
N ARG A 398 26.86 32.24 -9.08
CA ARG A 398 27.73 33.31 -9.57
C ARG A 398 26.99 34.10 -10.63
#